data_AF-A0A7V2XM97-F1
#
_entry.id   AF-A0A7V2XM97-F1
#
_cell.length_a   1.000
_cell.length_b   1.000
_cell.length_c   1.000
_cell.angle_alpha   90.00
_cell.angle_beta   90.00
_cell.angle_gamma   90.00
#
_symmetry.space_group_name_H-M   'P 1'
#
loop_
_entity.id
_entity.type
_entity.pdbx_description
1 polymer ?
#
loop_
_entity_poly.entity_id
_entity_poly.type
_entity_poly.pdbx_seq_one_letter_code
_entity_poly.pdbx_strand_id
1 'polypeptide(L)'
;DRYGIETACVRIGSSFPEPRDRRMLATWLSYDDLHRLIAACLSTPVLGHSIIFGMSDNAVTWWDNSRARHVGYVPQDSSDVFREAVYARTSAPDLNDPAAVYQGGAFVKAGPF
;
A
#
# COMPACT_ATOMS: atom_id res chain seq x y z
N ASP A 1 -24.30 -5.60 -10.68
CA ASP A 1 -23.77 -6.95 -10.49
C ASP A 1 -24.62 -7.94 -11.28
N ARG A 2 -24.01 -8.79 -12.11
CA ARG A 2 -24.73 -9.76 -12.97
C ARG A 2 -24.87 -11.14 -12.31
N TYR A 3 -23.97 -11.49 -11.38
CA TYR A 3 -23.82 -12.87 -10.89
C TYR A 3 -23.72 -12.98 -9.36
N GLY A 4 -23.77 -11.88 -8.62
CA GLY A 4 -23.65 -11.93 -7.15
C GLY A 4 -22.22 -12.11 -6.66
N ILE A 5 -21.20 -11.97 -7.54
CA ILE A 5 -19.80 -12.18 -7.16
C ILE A 5 -19.28 -10.91 -6.50
N GLU A 6 -18.93 -11.03 -5.23
CA GLU A 6 -18.22 -10.00 -4.48
C GLU A 6 -16.71 -10.12 -4.69
N THR A 7 -16.03 -8.98 -4.81
CA THR A 7 -14.59 -8.90 -5.11
C THR A 7 -13.95 -7.78 -4.33
N ALA A 8 -12.88 -8.11 -3.60
CA ALA A 8 -11.92 -7.15 -3.09
C ALA A 8 -10.79 -6.94 -4.11
N CYS A 9 -10.80 -5.80 -4.80
CA CYS A 9 -9.74 -5.38 -5.70
C CYS A 9 -8.65 -4.66 -4.90
N VAL A 10 -7.75 -5.44 -4.31
CA VAL A 10 -6.64 -4.91 -3.49
C VAL A 10 -5.49 -4.45 -4.38
N ARG A 11 -5.24 -3.14 -4.39
CA ARG A 11 -4.06 -2.51 -4.99
C ARG A 11 -2.93 -2.53 -3.97
N ILE A 12 -2.21 -3.65 -3.91
CA ILE A 12 -1.11 -3.85 -2.95
C ILE A 12 -0.01 -2.82 -3.22
N GLY A 13 0.40 -2.10 -2.17
CA GLY A 13 1.54 -1.18 -2.23
C GLY A 13 2.87 -1.92 -2.26
N SER A 14 3.45 -2.20 -1.09
CA SER A 14 4.75 -2.88 -0.97
C SER A 14 4.75 -3.78 0.26
N SER A 15 4.36 -5.04 0.07
CA SER A 15 4.27 -6.03 1.14
C SER A 15 5.61 -6.75 1.35
N PHE A 16 6.33 -6.36 2.39
CA PHE A 16 7.69 -6.82 2.70
C PHE A 16 7.91 -6.83 4.23
N PRO A 17 8.96 -7.51 4.74
CA PRO A 17 9.26 -7.49 6.17
C PRO A 17 9.55 -6.07 6.70
N GLU A 18 10.19 -5.24 5.87
CA GLU A 18 10.45 -3.82 6.13
C GLU A 18 10.52 -3.00 4.82
N PRO A 19 10.33 -1.67 4.87
CA PRO A 19 10.53 -0.78 3.72
C PRO A 19 11.96 -0.84 3.19
N ARG A 20 12.13 -1.10 1.89
CA ARG A 20 13.46 -1.20 1.26
C ARG A 20 14.03 0.14 0.80
N ASP A 21 13.16 1.10 0.50
CA ASP A 21 13.53 2.41 -0.02
C ASP A 21 12.59 3.51 0.51
N ARG A 22 12.91 4.76 0.17
CA ARG A 22 12.15 5.94 0.63
C ARG A 22 10.71 5.96 0.09
N ARG A 23 10.43 5.37 -1.07
CA ARG A 23 9.07 5.25 -1.62
C ARG A 23 8.23 4.32 -0.74
N MET A 24 8.81 3.23 -0.26
CA MET A 24 8.11 2.29 0.61
C MET A 24 7.68 2.91 1.94
N LEU A 25 8.29 4.01 2.39
CA LEU A 25 7.75 4.75 3.55
C LEU A 25 6.32 5.29 3.32
N ALA A 26 5.87 5.40 2.07
CA ALA A 26 4.47 5.71 1.77
C ALA A 26 3.63 4.47 1.45
N THR A 27 4.24 3.48 0.80
CA THR A 27 3.49 2.36 0.19
C THR A 27 3.59 1.05 0.98
N TRP A 28 4.33 1.00 2.08
CA TRP A 28 4.58 -0.24 2.81
C TRP A 28 3.29 -0.80 3.40
N LEU A 29 3.22 -2.12 3.37
CA LEU A 29 2.16 -2.93 3.94
C LEU A 29 2.83 -4.06 4.72
N SER A 30 2.72 -4.05 6.04
CA SER A 30 3.23 -5.17 6.84
C SER A 30 2.52 -6.47 6.47
N TYR A 31 3.12 -7.61 6.80
CA TYR A 31 2.44 -8.90 6.61
C TYR A 31 1.23 -9.06 7.54
N ASP A 32 1.30 -8.51 8.75
CA ASP A 32 0.19 -8.55 9.71
C ASP A 32 -0.98 -7.69 9.22
N ASP A 33 -0.72 -6.51 8.65
CA ASP A 33 -1.75 -5.66 8.05
C ASP A 33 -2.32 -6.24 6.75
N LEU A 34 -1.49 -6.89 5.93
CA LEU A 34 -2.02 -7.66 4.80
C LEU A 34 -2.99 -8.75 5.29
N HIS A 35 -2.63 -9.48 6.34
CA HIS A 35 -3.51 -10.49 6.93
C HIS A 35 -4.81 -9.85 7.49
N ARG A 36 -4.71 -8.75 8.24
CA ARG A 36 -5.88 -8.00 8.75
C ARG A 36 -6.78 -7.51 7.61
N LEU A 37 -6.21 -7.01 6.52
CA LEU A 37 -6.96 -6.57 5.34
C LEU A 37 -7.73 -7.73 4.70
N ILE A 38 -7.06 -8.86 4.46
CA ILE A 38 -7.72 -10.04 3.88
C ILE A 38 -8.80 -10.57 4.81
N ALA A 39 -8.55 -10.64 6.12
CA ALA A 39 -9.54 -11.05 7.10
C ALA A 39 -10.77 -10.14 7.10
N ALA A 40 -10.58 -8.82 7.02
CA ALA A 40 -11.68 -7.84 6.92
C ALA A 40 -12.49 -8.02 5.63
N CYS A 41 -11.83 -8.22 4.48
CA CYS A 41 -12.49 -8.51 3.20
C CYS A 41 -13.35 -9.78 3.26
N LEU A 42 -12.90 -10.82 3.97
CA LEU A 42 -13.61 -12.10 4.07
C LEU A 42 -14.74 -12.10 5.11
N SER A 43 -14.69 -11.19 6.09
CA SER A 43 -15.62 -11.17 7.22
C SER A 43 -16.63 -10.02 7.20
N THR A 44 -16.43 -9.02 6.33
CA THR A 44 -17.40 -7.93 6.19
C THR A 44 -18.77 -8.48 5.74
N PRO A 45 -19.90 -8.05 6.35
CA PRO A 45 -21.22 -8.57 5.98
C PRO A 45 -21.61 -8.34 4.52
N VAL A 46 -21.09 -7.27 3.90
CA VAL A 46 -21.32 -6.92 2.50
C VAL A 46 -20.04 -6.33 1.93
N LEU A 47 -19.35 -7.08 1.09
CA LEU A 47 -18.10 -6.64 0.45
C LEU A 47 -18.38 -5.87 -0.84
N GLY A 48 -19.35 -6.32 -1.62
CA GLY A 48 -19.64 -5.84 -2.97
C GLY A 48 -18.43 -5.93 -3.90
N HIS A 49 -18.27 -4.94 -4.77
CA HIS A 49 -17.04 -4.75 -5.54
C HIS A 49 -16.27 -3.54 -4.99
N SER A 50 -15.24 -3.82 -4.19
CA SER A 50 -14.51 -2.80 -3.43
C SER A 50 -13.08 -2.69 -3.90
N ILE A 51 -12.63 -1.46 -4.22
CA ILE A 51 -11.22 -1.16 -4.48
C ILE A 51 -10.60 -0.68 -3.19
N ILE A 52 -9.47 -1.29 -2.82
CA ILE A 52 -8.79 -1.00 -1.57
C ILE A 52 -7.31 -0.83 -1.87
N PHE A 53 -6.70 0.27 -1.41
CA PHE A 53 -5.26 0.43 -1.47
C PHE A 53 -4.62 -0.27 -0.27
N GLY A 54 -3.80 -1.28 -0.52
CA GLY A 54 -3.15 -2.08 0.51
C GLY A 54 -1.90 -1.38 1.02
N MET A 55 -2.03 -0.66 2.14
CA MET A 55 -0.95 -0.05 2.90
C MET A 55 -1.24 -0.14 4.40
N SER A 56 -0.18 -0.08 5.19
CA SER A 56 -0.19 0.11 6.64
C SER A 56 -0.50 1.58 7.01
N ASP A 57 -0.53 1.91 8.30
CA ASP A 57 -0.80 3.28 8.81
C ASP A 57 0.45 4.16 8.70
N ASN A 58 0.93 4.32 7.46
CA ASN A 58 2.11 5.12 7.14
C ASN A 58 1.77 6.62 7.27
N ALA A 59 2.60 7.39 7.99
CA ALA A 59 2.35 8.83 8.15
C ALA A 59 2.42 9.59 6.81
N VAL A 60 3.23 9.10 5.87
CA VAL A 60 3.17 9.54 4.48
C VAL A 60 2.19 8.63 3.75
N THR A 61 1.11 9.20 3.23
CA THR A 61 0.08 8.44 2.52
C THR A 61 -0.26 9.14 1.20
N TRP A 62 -0.41 8.36 0.13
CA TRP A 62 -0.79 8.84 -1.21
C TRP A 62 -2.21 8.46 -1.60
N TRP A 63 -2.81 7.52 -0.88
CA TRP A 63 -4.04 6.85 -1.27
C TRP A 63 -5.13 7.11 -0.24
N ASP A 64 -6.38 7.18 -0.68
CA ASP A 64 -7.54 7.34 0.20
C ASP A 64 -8.43 6.10 0.14
N ASN A 65 -8.62 5.48 1.31
CA ASN A 65 -9.51 4.34 1.50
C ASN A 65 -10.88 4.73 2.09
N SER A 66 -11.23 6.02 2.12
CA SER A 66 -12.52 6.51 2.66
C SER A 66 -13.74 5.77 2.12
N ARG A 67 -13.72 5.42 0.82
CA ARG A 67 -14.79 4.67 0.13
C ARG A 67 -14.80 3.17 0.40
N ALA A 68 -13.75 2.64 1.03
CA ALA A 68 -13.62 1.23 1.40
C ALA A 68 -13.80 0.99 2.90
N ARG A 69 -14.15 2.04 3.69
CA ARG A 69 -14.30 1.93 5.15
C ARG A 69 -15.34 0.89 5.59
N HIS A 70 -16.33 0.58 4.75
CA HIS A 70 -17.33 -0.46 5.02
C HIS A 70 -16.73 -1.87 5.11
N VAL A 71 -15.52 -2.09 4.57
CA VAL A 71 -14.80 -3.36 4.70
C VAL A 71 -14.31 -3.59 6.13
N GLY A 72 -14.14 -2.52 6.92
CA GLY A 72 -13.72 -2.63 8.32
C GLY A 72 -12.22 -2.87 8.52
N TYR A 73 -11.41 -2.77 7.46
CA TYR A 73 -9.95 -2.80 7.60
C TYR A 73 -9.42 -1.53 8.27
N VAL A 74 -8.68 -1.71 9.36
CA VAL A 74 -7.93 -0.66 10.05
C VAL A 74 -6.48 -1.14 10.21
N PRO A 75 -5.50 -0.53 9.53
CA PRO A 75 -4.10 -0.90 9.70
C PRO A 75 -3.62 -0.59 11.13
N GLN A 76 -2.65 -1.36 11.62
CA GLN A 76 -2.08 -1.17 12.96
C GLN A 76 -0.58 -0.94 12.94
N ASP A 77 0.10 -1.34 11.88
CA ASP A 77 1.55 -1.14 11.76
C ASP A 77 1.85 0.17 11.01
N SER A 78 3.08 0.65 11.12
CA SER A 78 3.50 1.87 10.44
C SER A 78 4.94 1.76 9.98
N SER A 79 5.24 2.25 8.76
CA SER A 79 6.60 2.31 8.25
C SER A 79 7.48 3.34 8.97
N ASP A 80 6.89 4.21 9.79
CA ASP A 80 7.56 5.31 10.47
C ASP A 80 8.73 4.86 11.35
N VAL A 81 8.63 3.67 11.95
CA VAL A 81 9.71 3.09 12.77
C VAL A 81 10.97 2.80 11.96
N PHE A 82 10.87 2.68 10.64
CA PHE A 82 11.99 2.42 9.72
C PHE A 82 12.53 3.69 9.07
N ARG A 83 11.89 4.86 9.26
CA ARG A 83 12.20 6.10 8.53
C ARG A 83 13.69 6.48 8.61
N GLU A 84 14.22 6.58 9.83
CA GLU A 84 15.62 6.96 10.06
C GLU A 84 16.58 5.95 9.44
N ALA A 85 16.31 4.65 9.64
CA ALA A 85 17.14 3.60 9.08
C ALA A 85 17.13 3.60 7.54
N VAL A 86 15.99 3.91 6.91
CA VAL A 86 15.86 4.04 5.44
C VAL A 86 16.65 5.25 4.96
N TYR A 87 16.52 6.40 5.63
CA TYR A 87 17.25 7.61 5.26
C TYR A 87 18.75 7.46 5.42
N ALA A 88 19.22 6.74 6.44
CA ALA A 88 20.64 6.47 6.64
C ALA A 88 21.25 5.56 5.55
N ARG A 89 20.49 4.58 5.04
CA ARG A 89 20.97 3.60 4.04
C ARG A 89 20.68 3.96 2.57
N THR A 90 19.95 5.05 2.32
CA THR A 90 19.58 5.49 0.95
C THR A 90 19.96 6.94 0.72
N SER A 91 20.44 7.27 -0.49
CA SER A 91 20.65 8.65 -0.89
C SER A 91 19.34 9.42 -1.02
N ALA A 92 19.41 10.75 -0.91
CA ALA A 92 18.28 11.60 -1.29
C ALA A 92 17.92 11.34 -2.76
N PRO A 93 16.61 11.24 -3.10
CA PRO A 93 16.20 11.01 -4.47
C PRO A 93 16.50 12.23 -5.34
N ASP A 94 16.91 11.99 -6.58
CA ASP A 94 16.89 13.02 -7.62
C ASP A 94 15.43 13.35 -7.95
N LEU A 95 15.05 14.62 -7.79
CA LEU A 95 13.68 15.08 -8.02
C LEU A 95 13.26 15.00 -9.49
N ASN A 96 14.20 14.80 -10.41
CA ASN A 96 13.93 14.57 -11.83
C ASN A 96 13.89 13.09 -12.20
N ASP A 97 14.26 12.17 -11.30
CA ASP A 97 14.16 10.73 -11.57
C ASP A 97 12.68 10.34 -11.67
N PRO A 98 12.20 9.78 -12.80
CA PRO A 98 10.81 9.32 -12.92
C PRO A 98 10.38 8.37 -11.80
N ALA A 99 11.29 7.56 -11.25
CA ALA A 99 10.98 6.67 -10.13
C ALA A 99 10.77 7.41 -8.80
N ALA A 100 11.26 8.63 -8.66
CA ALA A 100 10.99 9.50 -7.51
C ALA A 100 9.73 10.35 -7.72
N VAL A 101 9.41 10.71 -8.97
CA VAL A 101 8.26 11.53 -9.33
C VAL A 101 6.94 10.74 -9.30
N TYR A 102 6.95 9.51 -9.81
CA TYR A 102 5.73 8.72 -9.99
C TYR A 102 5.59 7.61 -8.95
N GLN A 103 4.35 7.34 -8.54
CA GLN A 103 4.01 6.33 -7.53
C GLN A 103 4.46 4.90 -7.90
N GLY A 104 4.62 4.62 -9.20
CA GLY A 104 5.09 3.32 -9.70
C GLY A 104 6.55 3.01 -9.38
N GLY A 105 7.34 3.99 -8.94
CA GLY A 105 8.74 3.79 -8.60
C GLY A 105 9.55 3.27 -9.77
N ALA A 106 10.44 2.31 -9.51
CA ALA A 106 11.33 1.73 -10.51
C ALA A 106 10.60 1.12 -11.72
N PHE A 107 9.32 0.71 -11.58
CA PHE A 107 8.54 0.18 -12.70
C PHE A 107 8.33 1.20 -13.82
N VAL A 108 8.35 2.50 -13.54
CA VAL A 108 8.26 3.54 -14.58
C VAL A 108 9.54 3.57 -15.45
N LYS A 109 10.63 2.99 -14.95
CA LYS A 109 11.90 2.85 -15.68
C LYS A 109 12.10 1.46 -16.26
N ALA A 110 11.29 0.48 -15.86
CA ALA A 110 11.42 -0.90 -16.29
C ALA A 110 10.64 -1.10 -17.61
N GLY A 111 11.37 -1.22 -18.72
CA GLY A 111 10.81 -1.53 -20.05
C GLY A 111 10.28 -2.98 -20.18
N PRO A 112 9.50 -3.29 -21.24
CA PRO A 112 9.68 -2.77 -22.60
C PRO A 112 8.60 -1.74 -22.96
N PHE A 113 9.01 -0.54 -23.34
CA PHE A 113 8.13 0.38 -24.06
C PHE A 113 8.37 0.20 -25.56
#